data_AF-A0A0A9W4V6-F1
#
_entry.id   AF-A0A0A9W4V6-F1
#
_cell.length_a   1.000
_cell.length_b   1.000
_cell.length_c   1.000
_cell.angle_alpha   90.00
_cell.angle_beta   90.00
_cell.angle_gamma   90.00
#
_symmetry.space_group_name_H-M   'P 1'
#
loop_
_entity.id
_entity.type
_entity.pdbx_description
1 polymer ?
#
loop_
_entity_poly.entity_id
_entity_poly.type
_entity_poly.pdbx_seq_one_letter_code
_entity_poly.pdbx_strand_id
1 'polypeptide(L)'
;MGSLGDPQFDGAWVDDRMFVCRMTSRRSGMQPGLEMEQTRVEYINQLETAYEKAWDALMRRKGSQALTPDPVGDPAPILQEMAELLTTAITHKSHSVRATCGHAGMLRLSELAGWIPAYSQIARERDELIRQGTVTENEWRSKQRGWEAERA
;
A
#
# COMPACT_ATOMS: atom_id res chain seq x y z
N MET A 1 -62.53 -21.63 -8.93
CA MET A 1 -61.43 -21.71 -9.92
C MET A 1 -60.39 -20.70 -9.45
N GLY A 2 -59.13 -20.98 -9.16
CA GLY A 2 -58.25 -22.09 -9.53
C GLY A 2 -56.85 -21.45 -9.64
N SER A 3 -55.94 -21.92 -8.80
CA SER A 3 -54.58 -21.42 -8.50
C SER A 3 -53.63 -21.23 -9.70
N LEU A 4 -52.62 -20.37 -9.52
CA LEU A 4 -51.18 -20.46 -9.90
C LEU A 4 -50.55 -19.13 -9.47
N GLY A 5 -49.76 -18.96 -8.40
CA GLY A 5 -48.79 -19.84 -7.74
C GLY A 5 -47.39 -19.34 -8.12
N ASP A 6 -46.69 -18.64 -7.20
CA ASP A 6 -45.22 -18.61 -7.02
C ASP A 6 -44.77 -17.53 -6.00
N PRO A 7 -43.59 -17.69 -5.36
CA PRO A 7 -43.52 -18.14 -3.98
C PRO A 7 -43.21 -17.03 -2.98
N GLN A 8 -43.73 -17.24 -1.77
CA GLN A 8 -43.33 -16.57 -0.55
C GLN A 8 -41.86 -16.93 -0.25
N PHE A 9 -40.94 -16.01 -0.56
CA PHE A 9 -39.56 -16.11 -0.10
C PHE A 9 -39.52 -15.75 1.39
N ASP A 10 -39.58 -16.79 2.22
CA ASP A 10 -39.06 -16.76 3.59
C ASP A 10 -37.54 -16.60 3.52
N GLY A 11 -37.10 -15.34 3.41
CA GLY A 11 -35.70 -14.94 3.43
C GLY A 11 -35.35 -14.32 4.77
N ALA A 12 -34.85 -15.15 5.66
CA ALA A 12 -34.35 -14.81 6.98
C ALA A 12 -33.56 -13.48 7.01
N TRP A 13 -33.90 -12.66 8.01
CA TRP A 13 -33.10 -11.60 8.62
C TRP A 13 -31.60 -11.69 8.31
N VAL A 14 -31.14 -10.93 7.31
CA VAL A 14 -29.71 -10.59 7.20
C VAL A 14 -29.52 -9.25 7.88
N ASP A 15 -29.42 -9.37 9.20
CA ASP A 15 -28.66 -8.56 10.14
C ASP A 15 -28.50 -7.08 9.79
N ASP A 16 -29.28 -6.27 10.50
CA ASP A 16 -29.21 -4.82 10.66
C ASP A 16 -27.93 -4.40 11.43
N ARG A 17 -26.81 -5.08 11.18
CA ARG A 17 -25.49 -4.64 11.62
C ARG A 17 -25.12 -3.44 10.76
N MET A 18 -25.52 -2.28 11.28
CA MET A 18 -24.69 -1.10 11.40
C MET A 18 -23.19 -1.43 11.21
N PHE A 19 -22.75 -1.53 9.96
CA PHE A 19 -21.34 -1.37 9.60
C PHE A 19 -21.08 0.13 9.65
N VAL A 20 -21.04 0.64 10.88
CA VAL A 20 -20.23 1.80 11.18
C VAL A 20 -18.84 1.38 10.75
N CYS A 21 -18.30 1.99 9.67
CA CYS A 21 -16.86 1.98 9.44
C CYS A 21 -16.25 2.26 10.80
N ARG A 22 -15.68 1.24 11.44
CA ARG A 22 -15.12 1.34 12.77
C ARG A 22 -13.90 2.22 12.58
N MET A 23 -14.12 3.53 12.66
CA MET A 23 -13.08 4.52 12.82
C MET A 23 -12.44 4.16 14.15
N THR A 24 -11.44 3.28 14.12
CA THR A 24 -10.41 3.24 15.14
C THR A 24 -9.63 4.53 14.98
N SER A 25 -10.25 5.63 15.43
CA SER A 25 -9.62 6.90 15.61
C SER A 25 -8.43 6.69 16.54
N ARG A 26 -7.22 6.62 15.97
CA ARG A 26 -6.21 7.55 16.48
C ARG A 26 -6.86 8.92 16.31
N ARG A 27 -7.27 9.53 17.42
CA ARG A 27 -8.01 10.81 17.48
C ARG A 27 -7.29 11.87 16.63
N SER A 28 -7.70 11.99 15.38
CA SER A 28 -7.60 13.21 14.60
C SER A 28 -9.04 13.60 14.31
N GLY A 29 -9.51 14.67 14.94
CA GLY A 29 -10.90 15.07 14.92
C GLY A 29 -11.39 15.35 13.51
N MET A 30 -12.20 14.46 12.94
CA MET A 30 -13.03 14.79 11.79
C MET A 30 -14.36 15.31 12.31
N GLN A 31 -14.59 16.62 12.15
CA GLN A 31 -15.91 17.20 12.34
C GLN A 31 -16.84 16.76 11.20
N PRO A 32 -18.09 16.36 11.49
CA PRO A 32 -19.08 16.07 10.47
C PRO A 32 -19.61 17.39 9.89
N GLY A 33 -19.33 17.65 8.62
CA GLY A 33 -19.91 18.82 7.92
C GLY A 33 -19.05 19.48 6.85
N LEU A 34 -17.81 19.03 6.60
CA LEU A 34 -17.02 19.56 5.50
C LEU A 34 -17.40 18.83 4.21
N GLU A 35 -18.02 19.54 3.27
CA GLU A 35 -18.09 19.12 1.86
C GLU A 35 -16.65 18.90 1.38
N MET A 36 -16.24 17.64 1.24
CA MET A 36 -14.90 17.27 0.78
C MET A 36 -14.82 17.40 -0.74
N GLU A 37 -14.93 18.62 -1.25
CA GLU A 37 -14.76 18.92 -2.67
C GLU A 37 -13.26 19.08 -2.99
N GLN A 38 -12.48 18.00 -2.79
CA GLN A 38 -11.11 17.96 -3.32
C GLN A 38 -11.13 17.58 -4.79
N THR A 39 -10.46 18.38 -5.61
CA THR A 39 -10.40 18.14 -7.05
C THR A 39 -9.45 16.99 -7.37
N ARG A 40 -9.67 16.35 -8.52
CA ARG A 40 -8.74 15.33 -9.05
C ARG A 40 -7.29 15.83 -9.10
N VAL A 41 -7.08 17.10 -9.46
CA VAL A 41 -5.76 17.72 -9.56
C VAL A 41 -5.08 17.81 -8.20
N GLU A 42 -5.83 18.18 -7.16
CA GLU A 42 -5.30 18.26 -5.79
C GLU A 42 -4.85 16.89 -5.29
N TYR A 43 -5.61 15.83 -5.56
CA TYR A 43 -5.19 14.48 -5.20
C TYR A 43 -3.92 14.03 -5.93
N ILE A 44 -3.80 14.32 -7.23
CA ILE A 44 -2.59 14.01 -8.00
C ILE A 44 -1.39 14.74 -7.41
N ASN A 45 -1.52 16.05 -7.16
CA ASN A 45 -0.46 16.85 -6.59
C ASN A 45 -0.06 16.34 -5.18
N GLN A 46 -1.03 15.89 -4.38
CA GLN A 46 -0.77 15.33 -3.06
C GLN A 46 0.07 14.05 -3.16
N LEU A 47 -0.24 13.17 -4.11
CA LEU A 47 0.50 11.94 -4.36
C LEU A 47 1.94 12.22 -4.80
N GLU A 48 2.10 13.08 -5.81
CA GLU A 48 3.41 13.49 -6.32
C GLU A 48 4.25 14.14 -5.21
N THR A 49 3.65 15.06 -4.46
CA THR A 49 4.32 15.72 -3.33
C THR A 49 4.76 14.73 -2.25
N ALA A 50 3.94 13.72 -1.94
CA ALA A 50 4.28 12.70 -0.95
C ALA A 50 5.49 11.87 -1.41
N TYR A 51 5.50 11.47 -2.69
CA TYR A 51 6.60 10.75 -3.31
C TYR A 51 7.89 11.59 -3.33
N GLU A 52 7.82 12.82 -3.84
CA GLU A 52 8.98 13.72 -3.98
C GLU A 52 9.61 14.04 -2.62
N LYS A 53 8.79 14.33 -1.60
CA LYS A 53 9.30 14.58 -0.24
C LYS A 53 10.05 13.37 0.32
N ALA A 54 9.52 12.16 0.11
CA ALA A 54 10.17 10.94 0.54
C ALA A 54 11.47 10.67 -0.24
N TRP A 55 11.46 10.93 -1.55
CA TRP A 55 12.63 10.82 -2.41
C TRP A 55 13.75 11.79 -1.99
N ASP A 56 13.41 13.05 -1.75
CA ASP A 56 14.36 14.06 -1.30
C ASP A 56 14.93 13.73 0.08
N ALA A 57 14.10 13.22 1.00
CA ALA A 57 14.54 12.78 2.32
C ALA A 57 15.54 11.62 2.22
N LEU A 58 15.31 10.70 1.30
CA LEU A 58 16.24 9.60 1.00
C LEU A 58 17.55 10.14 0.40
N MET A 59 17.46 11.01 -0.61
CA MET A 59 18.63 11.55 -1.32
C MET A 59 19.50 12.47 -0.46
N ARG A 60 18.92 13.12 0.56
CA ARG A 60 19.68 13.92 1.54
C ARG A 60 20.58 13.09 2.45
N ARG A 61 20.40 11.76 2.55
CA ARG A 61 21.24 10.87 3.36
C ARG A 61 22.64 10.57 2.76
N LYS A 62 23.15 11.39 1.83
CA LYS A 62 24.44 11.16 1.17
C LYS A 62 25.63 11.30 2.14
N GLY A 63 26.34 10.20 2.35
CA GLY A 63 27.59 10.07 3.11
C GLY A 63 28.01 8.60 3.21
N SER A 64 29.21 8.29 3.70
CA SER A 64 29.75 6.92 3.87
C SER A 64 28.96 6.02 4.84
N GLN A 65 27.85 6.52 5.38
CA GLN A 65 26.81 5.82 6.10
C GLN A 65 25.52 5.77 5.25
N ALA A 66 25.64 5.36 3.97
CA ALA A 66 24.48 5.02 3.14
C ALA A 66 23.83 3.76 3.70
N LEU A 67 23.17 3.91 4.84
CA LEU A 67 22.40 2.87 5.50
C LEU A 67 21.17 2.64 4.63
N THR A 68 20.99 1.39 4.22
CA THR A 68 19.72 0.85 3.71
C THR A 68 18.58 1.48 4.50
N PRO A 69 17.63 2.18 3.86
CA PRO A 69 16.55 2.81 4.60
C PRO A 69 15.74 1.72 5.32
N ASP A 70 15.32 2.02 6.56
CA ASP A 70 14.42 1.13 7.28
C ASP A 70 13.09 1.01 6.50
N PRO A 71 12.52 -0.20 6.39
CA PRO A 71 11.19 -0.36 5.82
C PRO A 71 10.19 0.45 6.64
N VAL A 72 9.33 1.21 5.95
CA VAL A 72 8.40 2.14 6.62
C VAL A 72 7.33 1.39 7.42
N GLY A 73 6.98 0.16 7.01
CA GLY A 73 6.07 -0.72 7.74
C GLY A 73 5.77 -2.02 6.99
N ASP A 74 4.74 -2.75 7.41
CA ASP A 74 4.13 -3.78 6.58
C ASP A 74 3.09 -3.11 5.66
N PRO A 75 3.17 -3.26 4.32
CA PRO A 75 2.17 -2.69 3.42
C PRO A 75 0.83 -3.44 3.42
N ALA A 76 0.75 -4.67 3.93
CA ALA A 76 -0.48 -5.46 3.85
C ALA A 76 -1.68 -4.80 4.56
N PRO A 77 -1.57 -4.25 5.79
CA PRO A 77 -2.69 -3.59 6.46
C PRO A 77 -3.21 -2.36 5.72
N ILE A 78 -2.31 -1.51 5.18
CA ILE A 78 -2.73 -0.29 4.47
C ILE A 78 -3.38 -0.63 3.13
N LEU A 79 -2.88 -1.65 2.42
CA LEU A 79 -3.50 -2.14 1.19
C LEU A 79 -4.89 -2.72 1.44
N GLN A 80 -5.08 -3.45 2.55
CA GLN A 80 -6.39 -3.95 2.94
C GLN A 80 -7.36 -2.79 3.23
N GLU A 81 -6.95 -1.82 4.05
CA GLU A 81 -7.78 -0.66 4.39
C GLU A 81 -8.17 0.14 3.12
N MET A 82 -7.23 0.33 2.20
CA MET A 82 -7.50 0.96 0.90
C MET A 82 -8.54 0.17 0.08
N ALA A 83 -8.41 -1.15 0.01
CA ALA A 83 -9.35 -1.98 -0.74
C ALA A 83 -10.78 -1.87 -0.19
N GLU A 84 -10.93 -1.86 1.14
CA GLU A 84 -12.22 -1.70 1.82
C GLU A 84 -12.83 -0.32 1.55
N LEU A 85 -12.03 0.74 1.66
CA LEU A 85 -12.44 2.12 1.40
C LEU A 85 -12.87 2.32 -0.06
N LEU A 86 -12.08 1.84 -1.02
CA LEU A 86 -12.38 1.95 -2.45
C LEU A 86 -13.61 1.12 -2.84
N THR A 87 -13.76 -0.09 -2.29
CA THR A 87 -14.95 -0.93 -2.52
C THR A 87 -16.21 -0.21 -2.05
N THR A 88 -16.16 0.41 -0.87
CA THR A 88 -17.27 1.20 -0.33
C THR A 88 -17.52 2.45 -1.19
N ALA A 89 -16.46 3.13 -1.63
CA ALA A 89 -16.55 4.29 -2.50
C ALA A 89 -17.19 3.98 -3.86
N ILE A 90 -17.06 2.76 -4.37
CA ILE A 90 -17.62 2.32 -5.65
C ILE A 90 -19.06 1.83 -5.51
N THR A 91 -19.34 1.02 -4.48
CA THR A 91 -20.58 0.23 -4.43
C THR A 91 -21.68 0.84 -3.55
N HIS A 92 -21.33 1.75 -2.64
CA HIS A 92 -22.31 2.23 -1.66
C HIS A 92 -23.36 3.16 -2.28
N LYS A 93 -24.61 3.05 -1.81
CA LYS A 93 -25.76 3.80 -2.35
C LYS A 93 -25.71 5.29 -2.01
N SER A 94 -25.27 5.63 -0.80
CA SER A 94 -25.16 7.03 -0.35
C SER A 94 -23.96 7.73 -0.99
N HIS A 95 -24.22 8.83 -1.68
CA HIS A 95 -23.20 9.70 -2.27
C HIS A 95 -22.20 10.22 -1.23
N SER A 96 -22.70 10.67 -0.07
CA SER A 96 -21.85 11.20 1.01
C SER A 96 -20.86 10.14 1.51
N VAL A 97 -21.33 8.90 1.73
CA VAL A 97 -20.46 7.79 2.14
C VAL A 97 -19.42 7.50 1.06
N ARG A 98 -19.82 7.48 -0.22
CA ARG A 98 -18.87 7.25 -1.32
C ARG A 98 -17.78 8.32 -1.37
N ALA A 99 -18.16 9.60 -1.25
CA ALA A 99 -17.23 10.72 -1.27
C ALA A 99 -16.23 10.65 -0.10
N THR A 100 -16.72 10.40 1.12
CA THR A 100 -15.86 10.26 2.31
C THR A 100 -14.91 9.08 2.19
N CYS A 101 -15.40 7.91 1.76
CA CYS A 101 -14.56 6.73 1.57
C CYS A 101 -13.54 6.91 0.44
N GLY A 102 -13.94 7.58 -0.66
CA GLY A 102 -13.05 7.92 -1.75
C GLY A 102 -11.92 8.84 -1.29
N HIS A 103 -12.25 9.90 -0.55
CA HIS A 103 -11.26 10.80 0.04
C HIS A 103 -10.30 10.06 0.99
N ALA A 104 -10.83 9.26 1.91
CA ALA A 104 -10.00 8.46 2.83
C ALA A 104 -9.08 7.49 2.07
N GLY A 105 -9.57 6.85 1.00
CA GLY A 105 -8.77 5.99 0.14
C GLY A 105 -7.61 6.73 -0.53
N MET A 106 -7.83 7.98 -0.97
CA MET A 106 -6.78 8.82 -1.53
C MET A 106 -5.72 9.25 -0.51
N LEU A 107 -6.11 9.49 0.74
CA LEU A 107 -5.16 9.76 1.82
C LEU A 107 -4.24 8.55 2.07
N ARG A 108 -4.80 7.34 2.08
CA ARG A 108 -4.01 6.10 2.23
C ARG A 108 -3.10 5.84 1.04
N LEU A 109 -3.57 6.11 -0.18
CA LEU A 109 -2.72 6.04 -1.37
C LEU A 109 -1.55 7.05 -1.29
N SER A 110 -1.79 8.24 -0.74
CA SER A 110 -0.72 9.25 -0.53
C SER A 110 0.31 8.81 0.50
N GLU A 111 -0.13 8.14 1.57
CA GLU A 111 0.78 7.53 2.54
C GLU A 111 1.65 6.45 1.88
N LEU A 112 1.04 5.55 1.10
CA LEU A 112 1.76 4.50 0.37
C LEU A 112 2.73 5.06 -0.68
N ALA A 113 2.37 6.15 -1.38
CA ALA A 113 3.24 6.81 -2.34
C ALA A 113 4.55 7.29 -1.70
N GLY A 114 4.48 7.76 -0.44
CA GLY A 114 5.66 8.14 0.33
C GLY A 114 6.57 6.95 0.72
N TRP A 115 6.09 5.72 0.65
CA TRP A 115 6.87 4.53 0.96
C TRP A 115 7.70 4.03 -0.23
N ILE A 116 7.25 4.31 -1.46
CA ILE A 116 7.83 3.80 -2.70
C ILE A 116 9.35 4.05 -2.78
N PRO A 117 9.88 5.28 -2.53
CA PRO A 117 11.31 5.53 -2.59
C PRO A 117 12.16 4.59 -1.73
N ALA A 118 11.73 4.33 -0.50
CA ALA A 118 12.47 3.47 0.43
C ALA A 118 12.50 2.02 -0.07
N TYR A 119 11.35 1.45 -0.43
CA TYR A 119 11.29 0.07 -0.94
C TYR A 119 12.03 -0.10 -2.26
N SER A 120 11.97 0.89 -3.17
CA SER A 120 12.74 0.85 -4.42
C SER A 120 14.24 0.82 -4.16
N GLN A 121 14.72 1.60 -3.19
CA GLN A 121 16.13 1.59 -2.80
C GLN A 121 16.54 0.26 -2.15
N ILE A 122 15.74 -0.27 -1.23
CA ILE A 122 15.98 -1.59 -0.60
C ILE A 122 16.07 -2.68 -1.67
N ALA A 123 15.14 -2.70 -2.62
CA ALA A 123 15.13 -3.68 -3.71
C ALA A 123 16.40 -3.58 -4.57
N ARG A 124 16.82 -2.37 -4.92
CA ARG A 124 18.04 -2.13 -5.68
C ARG A 124 19.30 -2.61 -4.94
N GLU A 125 19.40 -2.31 -3.65
CA GLU A 125 20.54 -2.74 -2.82
C GLU A 125 20.58 -4.26 -2.66
N ARG A 126 19.42 -4.88 -2.44
CA ARG A 126 19.29 -6.35 -2.40
C ARG A 126 19.79 -6.99 -3.69
N ASP A 127 19.34 -6.50 -4.84
CA ASP A 127 19.71 -7.07 -6.14
C ASP A 127 21.20 -6.91 -6.43
N GLU A 128 21.80 -5.80 -6.00
CA GLU A 128 23.24 -5.57 -6.07
C GLU A 128 24.03 -6.53 -5.17
N LEU A 129 23.56 -6.79 -3.94
CA LEU A 129 24.18 -7.76 -3.03
C LEU A 129 24.12 -9.19 -3.58
N ILE A 130 22.98 -9.58 -4.17
CA ILE A 130 22.82 -10.90 -4.83
C ILE A 130 23.82 -11.03 -5.99
N ARG A 131 23.96 -9.98 -6.79
CA ARG A 131 24.90 -9.95 -7.92
C ARG A 131 26.35 -10.10 -7.43
N GLN A 132 26.73 -9.35 -6.39
CA GLN A 132 28.07 -9.44 -5.80
C GLN A 132 28.33 -10.84 -5.22
N GLY A 133 27.38 -11.42 -4.47
CA GLY A 133 27.50 -12.77 -3.93
C GLY A 133 27.73 -13.82 -5.02
N THR A 134 27.02 -13.70 -6.15
CA THR A 134 27.19 -14.60 -7.31
C THR A 134 28.59 -14.48 -7.91
N VAL A 135 29.12 -13.27 -8.05
CA VAL A 135 30.48 -13.04 -8.56
C VAL A 135 31.52 -13.67 -7.63
N THR A 136 31.42 -13.40 -6.33
CA THR A 136 32.36 -13.94 -5.33
C THR A 136 32.32 -15.46 -5.27
N GLU A 137 31.13 -16.07 -5.36
CA GLU A 137 31.02 -17.53 -5.38
C GLU A 137 31.65 -18.14 -6.64
N ASN A 138 31.48 -17.51 -7.80
CA ASN A 138 32.12 -17.96 -9.04
C ASN A 138 33.65 -17.84 -9.00
N GLU A 139 34.17 -16.76 -8.42
CA GLU A 139 35.61 -16.58 -8.20
C GLU A 139 36.16 -17.66 -7.27
N TRP A 140 35.46 -17.93 -6.16
CA TRP A 140 35.85 -18.95 -5.21
C TRP A 140 35.87 -20.35 -5.83
N ARG A 141 34.79 -20.73 -6.55
CA ARG A 141 34.72 -22.01 -7.27
C ARG A 141 35.82 -22.15 -8.34
N SER A 142 36.18 -21.04 -9.00
CA SER A 142 37.24 -21.06 -10.01
C SER A 142 38.63 -21.27 -9.38
N LYS A 143 38.90 -20.62 -8.24
CA LYS A 143 40.13 -20.86 -7.46
C LYS A 143 40.21 -22.30 -6.96
N GLN A 144 39.10 -22.84 -6.44
CA GLN A 144 39.04 -24.22 -5.98
C GLN A 144 39.35 -25.23 -7.09
N ARG A 145 38.77 -25.05 -8.29
CA ARG A 145 39.08 -25.88 -9.46
C ARG A 145 40.56 -25.80 -9.87
N GLY A 146 41.16 -24.62 -9.79
CA GLY A 146 42.59 -24.42 -10.02
C GLY A 146 43.44 -25.26 -9.05
N TRP A 147 43.14 -25.19 -7.75
CA TRP A 147 43.85 -25.96 -6.72
C TRP A 147 43.62 -27.48 -6.81
N GLU A 148 42.48 -27.91 -7.33
CA GLU A 148 42.20 -29.33 -7.58
C GLU A 148 43.00 -29.83 -8.80
N ALA A 149 43.11 -29.03 -9.86
CA ALA A 149 43.90 -29.37 -11.05
C ALA A 149 45.41 -29.40 -10.78
N GLU A 150 45.93 -28.53 -9.91
CA GLU A 150 47.35 -28.52 -9.51
C GLU A 150 47.75 -29.72 -8.64
N ARG A 151 46.79 -30.39 -8.00
CA ARG A 151 47.01 -31.56 -7.12
C ARG A 151 46.81 -32.90 -7.80
N ALA A 152 46.33 -32.92 -9.05
CA ALA A 152 46.10 -34.11 -9.87
C ALA A 152 47.30 -34.39 -10.79
#